data_AF-A0A484LEB1-F1
#
_entry.id   AF-A0A484LEB1-F1
#
_cell.length_a   1.000
_cell.length_b   1.000
_cell.length_c   1.000
_cell.angle_alpha   90.00
_cell.angle_beta   90.00
_cell.angle_gamma   90.00
#
_symmetry.space_group_name_H-M   'P 1'
#
loop_
_entity.id
_entity.type
_entity.pdbx_description
1 polymer ?
#
loop_
_entity_poly.entity_id
_entity_poly.type
_entity_poly.pdbx_seq_one_letter_code
_entity_poly.pdbx_strand_id
1 'polypeptide(L)'
;MAGRTFQAEVADGQSTTRPPLFDGTNYAYWKERMRIFIQSNDYDSWLVIKHGETVPTKIVDGVLVPKLETEYTSNDKKNMQLNARAINFLYCAVNPDDYQKISRCKTINEMWNKLEVTYEGTSQVMDSKIDLLTHEYEFFMMMENETIDGMFERFSTIISNLDTLGKHYEDHVL
;
A
#
# COMPACT_ATOMS: atom_id res chain seq x y z
N MET A 1 25.37 11.43 31.94
CA MET A 1 25.16 11.48 30.48
C MET A 1 25.89 10.30 29.87
N ALA A 2 25.17 9.24 29.50
CA ALA A 2 25.75 8.12 28.76
C ALA A 2 25.42 8.32 27.28
N GLY A 3 26.46 8.54 26.47
CA GLY A 3 26.34 8.68 25.02
C GLY A 3 25.85 7.38 24.39
N ARG A 4 24.90 7.48 23.47
CA ARG A 4 24.50 6.37 22.60
C ARG A 4 25.52 6.26 21.48
N THR A 5 26.27 5.17 21.49
CA THR A 5 27.12 4.74 20.38
C THR A 5 26.21 4.28 19.24
N PHE A 6 26.24 4.94 18.09
CA PHE A 6 25.68 4.38 16.85
C PHE A 6 26.66 3.35 16.31
N GLN A 7 26.33 2.06 16.42
CA GLN A 7 26.94 1.04 15.59
C GLN A 7 26.09 0.92 14.32
N ALA A 8 26.71 1.13 13.16
CA ALA A 8 26.12 0.78 11.89
C ALA A 8 26.02 -0.76 11.83
N GLU A 9 24.80 -1.29 11.97
CA GLU A 9 24.54 -2.70 11.74
C GLU A 9 24.82 -3.03 10.27
N VAL A 10 25.61 -4.08 10.04
CA VAL A 10 25.70 -4.73 8.74
C VAL A 10 24.31 -5.30 8.45
N ALA A 11 23.64 -4.77 7.43
CA ALA A 11 22.27 -5.18 7.12
C ALA A 11 22.27 -6.61 6.56
N ASP A 12 21.92 -7.58 7.41
CA ASP A 12 21.64 -8.94 6.98
C ASP A 12 20.43 -8.98 6.02
N GLY A 13 20.38 -10.03 5.19
CA GLY A 13 19.24 -10.31 4.31
C GLY A 13 17.94 -10.50 5.10
N GLN A 14 16.82 -10.10 4.51
CA GLN A 14 15.50 -10.21 5.11
C GLN A 14 14.93 -11.64 5.01
N SER A 15 13.98 -11.99 5.89
CA SER A 15 13.35 -13.31 5.90
C SER A 15 12.52 -13.56 4.64
N THR A 16 12.56 -14.80 4.12
CA THR A 16 11.69 -15.29 3.04
C THR A 16 10.42 -15.99 3.57
N THR A 17 10.38 -16.31 4.87
CA THR A 17 9.30 -17.08 5.50
C THR A 17 8.47 -16.25 6.48
N ARG A 18 9.02 -15.14 6.97
CA ARG A 18 8.31 -14.18 7.82
C ARG A 18 7.88 -12.98 7.00
N PRO A 19 6.65 -12.47 7.21
CA PRO A 19 6.23 -11.22 6.58
C PRO A 19 7.19 -10.07 6.94
N PRO A 20 7.44 -9.12 6.02
CA PRO A 20 8.22 -7.93 6.33
C PRO A 20 7.48 -7.10 7.38
N LEU A 21 8.14 -6.78 8.49
CA LEU A 21 7.54 -5.95 9.54
C LEU A 21 7.47 -4.49 9.09
N PHE A 22 6.33 -3.85 9.31
CA PHE A 22 6.12 -2.44 9.11
C PHE A 22 6.45 -1.67 10.39
N ASP A 23 7.49 -0.85 10.32
CA ASP A 23 7.95 -0.01 11.43
C ASP A 23 7.33 1.40 11.43
N GLY A 24 6.38 1.65 10.51
CA GLY A 24 5.75 2.97 10.34
C GLY A 24 6.49 3.88 9.35
N THR A 25 7.62 3.45 8.78
CA THR A 25 8.40 4.23 7.82
C THR A 25 8.41 3.60 6.43
N ASN A 26 8.56 4.44 5.40
CA ASN A 26 8.67 4.03 4.00
C ASN A 26 7.58 3.02 3.57
N TYR A 27 6.31 3.42 3.72
CA TYR A 27 5.16 2.57 3.43
C TYR A 27 5.17 2.02 2.00
N ALA A 28 5.56 2.82 1.00
CA ALA A 28 5.65 2.35 -0.39
C ALA A 28 6.59 1.15 -0.54
N TYR A 29 7.78 1.20 0.07
CA TYR A 29 8.72 0.08 0.08
C TYR A 29 8.16 -1.13 0.84
N TRP A 30 7.60 -0.93 2.03
CA TRP A 30 7.00 -2.01 2.79
C TRP A 30 5.84 -2.68 2.06
N LYS A 31 4.94 -1.89 1.46
CA LYS A 31 3.77 -2.33 0.70
C LYS A 31 4.19 -3.24 -0.45
N GLU A 32 5.20 -2.84 -1.21
CA GLU A 32 5.74 -3.62 -2.32
C GLU A 32 6.35 -4.94 -1.85
N ARG A 33 7.12 -4.90 -0.75
CA ARG A 33 7.70 -6.11 -0.14
C ARG A 33 6.63 -7.05 0.38
N MET A 34 5.59 -6.52 1.03
CA MET A 34 4.48 -7.29 1.56
C MET A 34 3.66 -7.92 0.43
N ARG A 35 3.39 -7.18 -0.65
CA ARG A 35 2.75 -7.70 -1.86
C ARG A 35 3.49 -8.90 -2.43
N ILE A 36 4.81 -8.77 -2.63
CA ILE A 36 5.65 -9.86 -3.14
C ILE A 36 5.67 -11.05 -2.18
N PHE A 37 5.74 -10.81 -0.87
CA PHE A 37 5.68 -11.87 0.14
C PHE A 37 4.38 -12.68 0.06
N ILE A 38 3.23 -12.01 -0.02
CA ILE A 38 1.94 -12.69 -0.12
C ILE A 38 1.85 -13.48 -1.44
N GLN A 39 2.21 -12.85 -2.56
CA GLN A 39 2.15 -13.49 -3.88
C GLN A 39 3.04 -14.74 -3.98
N SER A 40 4.24 -14.71 -3.38
CA SER A 40 5.15 -15.84 -3.41
C SER A 40 4.72 -17.00 -2.51
N ASN A 41 3.99 -16.71 -1.43
CA ASN A 41 3.48 -17.73 -0.51
C ASN A 41 2.12 -18.29 -0.94
N ASP A 42 1.22 -17.43 -1.43
CA ASP A 42 -0.13 -17.79 -1.85
C ASP A 42 -0.76 -16.71 -2.74
N TYR A 43 -0.68 -16.90 -4.06
CA TYR A 43 -1.20 -15.92 -5.02
C TYR A 43 -2.73 -15.77 -4.96
N ASP A 44 -3.47 -16.84 -4.62
CA ASP A 44 -4.93 -16.77 -4.46
C ASP A 44 -5.30 -15.81 -3.30
N SER A 45 -4.49 -15.80 -2.22
CA SER A 45 -4.66 -14.86 -1.11
C SER A 45 -4.47 -13.41 -1.58
N TRP A 46 -3.51 -13.14 -2.47
CA TRP A 46 -3.33 -11.79 -3.06
C TRP A 46 -4.55 -11.36 -3.89
N LEU A 47 -5.18 -12.27 -4.63
CA LEU A 47 -6.38 -11.96 -5.41
C LEU A 47 -7.56 -11.56 -4.51
N VAL A 48 -7.70 -12.20 -3.34
CA VAL A 48 -8.72 -11.81 -2.34
C VAL A 48 -8.45 -10.40 -1.78
N ILE A 49 -7.18 -10.03 -1.58
CA ILE A 49 -6.80 -8.66 -1.20
C ILE A 49 -7.21 -7.66 -2.26
N LYS A 50 -6.95 -7.96 -3.54
CA LYS A 50 -7.20 -7.01 -4.64
C LYS A 50 -8.69 -6.85 -4.95
N HIS A 51 -9.42 -7.96 -4.99
CA HIS A 51 -10.80 -7.99 -5.50
C HIS A 51 -11.85 -7.96 -4.39
N GLY A 52 -11.44 -8.17 -3.14
CA GLY A 52 -12.35 -8.33 -2.02
C GLY A 52 -12.92 -9.73 -1.93
N GLU A 53 -13.27 -10.13 -0.71
CA GLU A 53 -14.05 -11.33 -0.47
C GLU A 53 -15.52 -11.05 -0.73
N THR A 54 -16.17 -11.85 -1.59
CA THR A 54 -17.63 -11.90 -1.64
C THR A 54 -18.12 -12.80 -0.51
N VAL A 55 -18.86 -12.20 0.44
CA VAL A 55 -19.61 -12.95 1.45
C VAL A 55 -20.41 -14.05 0.74
N PRO A 56 -20.30 -15.33 1.17
CA PRO A 56 -21.10 -16.40 0.59
C PRO A 56 -22.58 -16.05 0.62
N THR A 57 -23.18 -15.90 -0.57
CA THR A 57 -24.59 -15.55 -0.72
C THR A 57 -25.33 -16.59 -1.54
N LYS A 58 -26.65 -16.64 -1.35
CA LYS A 58 -27.59 -17.45 -2.13
C LYS A 58 -28.75 -16.57 -2.57
N ILE A 59 -29.45 -16.99 -3.62
CA ILE A 59 -30.66 -16.31 -4.09
C ILE A 59 -31.86 -17.01 -3.46
N VAL A 60 -32.67 -16.26 -2.72
CA VAL A 60 -33.98 -16.70 -2.20
C VAL A 60 -35.01 -15.70 -2.71
N ASP A 61 -36.01 -16.19 -3.45
CA ASP A 61 -37.08 -15.37 -4.06
C ASP A 61 -36.56 -14.18 -4.89
N GLY A 62 -35.44 -14.38 -5.61
CA GLY A 62 -34.81 -13.35 -6.43
C GLY A 62 -33.94 -12.34 -5.66
N VAL A 63 -33.83 -12.47 -4.35
CA VAL A 63 -33.01 -11.60 -3.48
C VAL A 63 -31.74 -12.31 -3.04
N LEU A 64 -30.60 -11.60 -3.08
CA LEU A 64 -29.34 -12.09 -2.52
C LEU A 64 -29.36 -12.01 -1.01
N VAL A 65 -29.21 -13.16 -0.35
CA VAL A 65 -29.12 -13.27 1.11
C VAL A 65 -27.84 -14.01 1.51
N PRO A 66 -27.21 -13.67 2.65
CA PRO A 66 -26.08 -14.43 3.18
C PRO A 66 -26.44 -15.90 3.41
N LYS A 67 -25.53 -16.81 3.05
CA LYS A 67 -25.63 -18.23 3.40
C LYS A 67 -25.38 -18.42 4.89
N LEU A 68 -26.04 -19.40 5.49
CA LEU A 68 -25.63 -19.93 6.80
C LEU A 68 -24.34 -20.75 6.64
N GLU A 69 -23.52 -20.85 7.69
CA GLU A 69 -22.28 -21.64 7.65
C GLU A 69 -22.49 -23.12 7.29
N THR A 70 -23.66 -23.67 7.65
CA THR A 70 -24.07 -25.03 7.29
C THR A 70 -24.30 -25.21 5.79
N GLU A 71 -24.52 -24.12 5.05
CA GLU A 71 -24.77 -24.09 3.61
C GLU A 71 -23.50 -23.78 2.81
N TYR A 72 -22.36 -23.57 3.48
CA TYR A 72 -21.11 -23.24 2.81
C TYR A 72 -20.60 -24.41 1.98
N THR A 73 -20.41 -24.13 0.70
CA THR A 73 -19.74 -25.02 -0.24
C THR A 73 -18.24 -25.09 0.08
N SER A 74 -17.54 -26.06 -0.50
CA SER A 74 -16.08 -26.14 -0.41
C SER A 74 -15.40 -24.88 -0.95
N ASN A 75 -16.00 -24.24 -1.97
CA ASN A 75 -15.48 -23.00 -2.54
C ASN A 75 -15.66 -21.81 -1.58
N ASP A 76 -16.83 -21.70 -0.93
CA ASP A 76 -17.09 -20.67 0.07
C ASP A 76 -16.06 -20.76 1.21
N LYS A 77 -15.83 -21.97 1.72
CA LYS A 77 -14.82 -22.23 2.77
C LYS A 77 -13.40 -21.92 2.31
N LYS A 78 -13.04 -22.25 1.06
CA LYS A 78 -11.72 -21.92 0.48
C LYS A 78 -11.51 -20.41 0.46
N ASN A 79 -12.49 -19.63 0.00
CA ASN A 79 -12.39 -18.16 -0.04
C ASN A 79 -12.22 -17.55 1.36
N MET A 80 -13.00 -18.02 2.34
CA MET A 80 -12.84 -17.56 3.72
C MET A 80 -11.48 -17.91 4.31
N GLN A 81 -10.93 -19.09 3.98
CA GLN A 81 -9.58 -19.48 4.39
C GLN A 81 -8.51 -18.59 3.78
N LEU A 82 -8.65 -18.21 2.51
CA LEU A 82 -7.73 -17.29 1.83
C LEU A 82 -7.76 -15.90 2.48
N ASN A 83 -8.95 -15.36 2.76
CA ASN A 83 -9.11 -14.10 3.49
C ASN A 83 -8.45 -14.18 4.87
N ALA A 84 -8.76 -15.21 5.67
CA ALA A 84 -8.19 -15.39 7.00
C ALA A 84 -6.66 -15.55 6.98
N ARG A 85 -6.11 -16.28 6.00
CA ARG A 85 -4.67 -16.42 5.80
C ARG A 85 -4.01 -15.07 5.50
N ALA A 86 -4.61 -14.28 4.62
CA ALA A 86 -4.10 -12.97 4.26
C ALA A 86 -4.15 -11.99 5.44
N ILE A 87 -5.22 -12.03 6.25
CA ILE A 87 -5.31 -11.30 7.53
C ILE A 87 -4.18 -11.71 8.47
N ASN A 88 -3.92 -13.00 8.61
CA ASN A 88 -2.82 -13.49 9.46
C ASN A 88 -1.46 -12.97 8.98
N PHE A 89 -1.18 -12.99 7.67
CA PHE A 89 0.04 -12.39 7.14
C PHE A 89 0.14 -10.91 7.49
N LEU A 90 -0.94 -10.14 7.29
CA LEU A 90 -0.94 -8.70 7.57
C LEU A 90 -0.76 -8.41 9.06
N TYR A 91 -1.44 -9.13 9.95
CA TYR A 91 -1.27 -8.96 11.40
C TYR A 91 0.14 -9.29 11.88
N CYS A 92 0.81 -10.27 11.27
CA CYS A 92 2.22 -10.53 11.56
C CYS A 92 3.18 -9.47 10.99
N ALA A 93 2.71 -8.67 10.02
CA ALA A 93 3.51 -7.68 9.32
C ALA A 93 3.34 -6.26 9.86
N VAL A 94 2.39 -5.99 10.77
CA VAL A 94 2.13 -4.64 11.28
C VAL A 94 2.46 -4.51 12.77
N ASN A 95 2.88 -3.31 13.18
CA ASN A 95 3.08 -2.98 14.59
C ASN A 95 1.72 -2.78 15.32
N PRO A 96 1.71 -2.67 16.66
CA PRO A 96 0.47 -2.50 17.43
C PRO A 96 -0.36 -1.27 17.07
N ASP A 97 0.26 -0.16 16.70
CA ASP A 97 -0.45 1.08 16.35
C ASP A 97 -1.19 0.91 15.01
N ASP A 98 -0.55 0.25 14.05
CA ASP A 98 -1.15 -0.09 12.75
C ASP A 98 -2.22 -1.17 12.86
N TYR A 99 -1.99 -2.16 13.72
CA TYR A 99 -3.02 -3.14 14.07
C TYR A 99 -4.30 -2.44 14.54
N GLN A 100 -4.20 -1.46 15.45
CA GLN A 100 -5.39 -0.76 15.96
C GLN A 100 -6.18 -0.07 14.84
N LYS A 101 -5.50 0.51 13.84
CA LYS A 101 -6.14 1.18 12.71
C LYS A 101 -7.00 0.22 11.89
N ILE A 102 -6.52 -1.00 11.64
CA ILE A 102 -7.17 -1.99 10.77
C ILE A 102 -8.03 -3.01 11.53
N SER A 103 -7.92 -3.10 12.86
CA SER A 103 -8.58 -4.12 13.70
C SER A 103 -10.11 -4.18 13.60
N ARG A 104 -10.75 -3.10 13.14
CA ARG A 104 -12.22 -3.00 12.97
C ARG A 104 -12.71 -3.38 11.58
N CYS A 105 -11.80 -3.56 10.62
CA CYS A 105 -12.12 -4.04 9.28
C CYS A 105 -12.47 -5.52 9.32
N LYS A 106 -13.39 -5.95 8.46
CA LYS A 106 -13.92 -7.32 8.45
C LYS A 106 -13.18 -8.22 7.44
N THR A 107 -12.66 -7.62 6.38
CA THR A 107 -11.98 -8.35 5.30
C THR A 107 -10.57 -7.84 5.12
N ILE A 108 -9.69 -8.68 4.56
CA ILE A 108 -8.33 -8.26 4.26
C ILE A 108 -8.28 -7.10 3.26
N ASN A 109 -9.22 -7.07 2.31
CA ASN A 109 -9.32 -5.97 1.35
C ASN A 109 -9.60 -4.64 2.06
N GLU A 110 -10.55 -4.62 3.00
CA GLU A 110 -10.82 -3.42 3.81
C GLU A 110 -9.59 -3.00 4.63
N MET A 111 -8.87 -3.96 5.22
CA MET A 111 -7.66 -3.70 6.00
C MET A 111 -6.55 -3.11 5.13
N TRP A 112 -6.31 -3.70 3.96
CA TRP A 112 -5.30 -3.25 3.00
C TRP A 112 -5.61 -1.86 2.48
N ASN A 113 -6.84 -1.63 1.99
CA ASN A 113 -7.29 -0.32 1.50
C ASN A 113 -7.17 0.74 2.60
N LYS A 114 -7.47 0.39 3.85
CA LYS A 114 -7.35 1.33 4.97
C LYS A 114 -5.90 1.74 5.23
N LEU A 115 -4.95 0.81 5.12
CA LEU A 115 -3.53 1.15 5.22
C LEU A 115 -3.10 2.04 4.05
N GLU A 116 -3.51 1.72 2.82
CA GLU A 116 -3.21 2.56 1.65
C GLU A 116 -3.73 3.99 1.86
N VAL A 117 -5.00 4.14 2.25
CA VAL A 117 -5.58 5.47 2.52
C VAL A 117 -4.87 6.19 3.68
N THR A 118 -4.43 5.45 4.71
CA THR A 118 -3.75 6.04 5.86
C THR A 118 -2.38 6.60 5.50
N TYR A 119 -1.64 5.91 4.62
CA TYR A 119 -0.23 6.20 4.36
C TYR A 119 0.05 6.89 3.03
N GLU A 120 -0.75 6.61 2.00
CA GLU A 120 -0.65 7.21 0.67
C GLU A 120 -1.67 8.36 0.50
N GLY A 121 -2.72 8.36 1.32
CA GLY A 121 -3.86 9.28 1.21
C GLY A 121 -4.99 8.71 0.36
N THR A 122 -6.08 9.45 0.24
CA THR A 122 -7.18 9.08 -0.67
C THR A 122 -6.81 9.42 -2.11
N SER A 123 -7.49 8.80 -3.08
CA SER A 123 -7.36 9.18 -4.50
C SER A 123 -7.56 10.67 -4.70
N GLN A 124 -8.56 11.28 -4.05
CA GLN A 124 -8.81 12.73 -4.16
C GLN A 124 -7.65 13.59 -3.65
N VAL A 125 -6.97 13.17 -2.57
CA VAL A 125 -5.79 13.87 -2.05
C VAL A 125 -4.60 13.67 -3.00
N MET A 126 -4.44 12.48 -3.57
CA MET A 126 -3.43 12.22 -4.60
C MET A 126 -3.69 13.06 -5.86
N ASP A 127 -4.92 13.09 -6.37
CA ASP A 127 -5.33 13.89 -7.53
C ASP A 127 -5.04 15.38 -7.28
N SER A 128 -5.38 15.88 -6.09
CA SER A 128 -5.08 17.27 -5.71
C SER A 128 -3.57 17.57 -5.67
N LYS A 129 -2.75 16.60 -5.22
CA LYS A 129 -1.28 16.72 -5.25
C LYS A 129 -0.75 16.68 -6.67
N ILE A 130 -1.28 15.81 -7.53
CA ILE A 130 -0.93 15.73 -8.95
C ILE A 130 -1.29 17.04 -9.65
N ASP A 131 -2.46 17.60 -9.39
CA ASP A 131 -2.90 18.88 -9.96
C ASP A 131 -1.98 20.02 -9.52
N LEU A 132 -1.64 20.10 -8.23
CA LEU A 132 -0.71 21.10 -7.70
C LEU A 132 0.68 20.97 -8.34
N LEU A 133 1.25 19.76 -8.34
CA LEU A 133 2.58 19.52 -8.92
C LEU A 133 2.59 19.73 -10.45
N THR A 134 1.50 19.36 -11.14
CA THR A 134 1.34 19.65 -12.58
C THR A 134 1.31 21.15 -12.80
N HIS A 135 0.61 21.92 -11.97
CA HIS A 135 0.62 23.38 -12.03
C HIS A 135 2.01 23.97 -11.74
N GLU A 136 2.73 23.48 -10.72
CA GLU A 136 4.10 23.90 -10.42
C GLU A 136 5.06 23.59 -11.57
N TYR A 137 4.89 22.44 -12.23
CA TYR A 137 5.64 22.06 -13.43
C TYR A 137 5.33 22.97 -14.62
N GLU A 138 4.05 23.19 -14.94
CA GLU A 138 3.61 24.00 -16.08
C GLU A 138 4.01 25.48 -15.95
N PHE A 139 4.01 26.01 -14.73
CA PHE A 139 4.41 27.37 -14.42
C PHE A 139 5.84 27.49 -13.91
N PHE A 140 6.64 26.42 -14.04
CA PHE A 140 8.00 26.41 -13.54
C PHE A 140 8.85 27.50 -14.24
N MET A 141 9.43 28.39 -13.44
CA MET A 141 10.40 29.37 -13.90
C MET A 141 11.54 29.49 -12.89
N MET A 142 12.73 29.78 -13.41
CA MET A 142 13.88 30.13 -12.59
C MET A 142 13.60 31.45 -11.84
N MET A 143 13.92 31.49 -10.55
CA MET A 143 13.68 32.68 -9.72
C MET A 143 14.79 33.72 -9.89
N GLU A 144 14.45 34.98 -9.61
CA GLU A 144 15.42 36.08 -9.61
C GLU A 144 16.43 35.86 -8.45
N ASN A 145 17.70 35.65 -8.79
CA ASN A 145 18.82 35.27 -7.90
C ASN A 145 18.94 33.78 -7.55
N GLU A 146 18.25 32.88 -8.25
CA GLU A 146 18.49 31.44 -8.15
C GLU A 146 19.76 31.01 -8.91
N THR A 147 20.46 29.98 -8.44
CA THR A 147 21.54 29.35 -9.21
C THR A 147 20.98 28.32 -10.19
N ILE A 148 21.70 28.01 -11.27
CA ILE A 148 21.26 26.97 -12.21
C ILE A 148 21.08 25.61 -11.50
N ASP A 149 21.99 25.28 -10.58
CA ASP A 149 21.91 24.05 -9.79
C ASP A 149 20.66 24.04 -8.89
N GLY A 150 20.35 25.15 -8.23
CA GLY A 150 19.14 25.27 -7.40
C GLY A 150 17.85 25.14 -8.21
N MET A 151 17.83 25.72 -9.41
CA MET A 151 16.73 25.58 -10.36
C MET A 151 16.56 24.11 -10.76
N PHE A 152 17.65 23.43 -11.10
CA PHE A 152 17.62 22.03 -11.51
C PHE A 152 17.16 21.11 -10.37
N GLU A 153 17.60 21.35 -9.13
CA GLU A 153 17.14 20.59 -7.96
C GLU A 153 15.63 20.74 -7.73
N ARG A 154 15.09 21.96 -7.83
CA ARG A 154 13.65 22.23 -7.71
C ARG A 154 12.86 21.53 -8.81
N PHE A 155 13.29 21.67 -10.06
CA PHE A 155 12.66 21.00 -11.20
C PHE A 155 12.70 19.47 -11.04
N SER A 156 13.86 18.91 -10.70
CA SER A 156 14.04 17.47 -10.47
C SER A 156 13.14 16.95 -9.34
N THR A 157 12.92 17.75 -8.30
CA THR A 157 12.03 17.42 -7.20
C THR A 157 10.58 17.32 -7.67
N ILE A 158 10.12 18.27 -8.50
CA ILE A 158 8.76 18.25 -9.06
C ILE A 158 8.54 17.00 -9.93
N ILE A 159 9.48 16.73 -10.85
CA ILE A 159 9.42 15.55 -11.73
C ILE A 159 9.42 14.25 -10.92
N SER A 160 10.33 14.11 -9.97
CA SER A 160 10.40 12.92 -9.11
C SER A 160 9.11 12.70 -8.34
N ASN A 161 8.53 13.75 -7.77
CA ASN A 161 7.25 13.63 -7.05
C ASN A 161 6.10 13.25 -7.97
N LEU A 162 6.01 13.80 -9.18
CA LEU A 162 5.01 13.41 -10.19
C LEU A 162 5.18 11.95 -10.61
N ASP A 163 6.42 11.50 -10.79
CA ASP A 163 6.77 10.11 -11.13
C ASP A 163 6.32 9.14 -10.03
N THR A 164 6.58 9.46 -8.76
CA THR A 164 6.11 8.64 -7.61
C THR A 164 4.59 8.55 -7.52
N LEU A 165 3.86 9.50 -8.10
CA LEU A 165 2.40 9.51 -8.16
C LEU A 165 1.84 8.90 -9.46
N GLY A 166 2.70 8.34 -10.32
CA GLY A 166 2.32 7.67 -11.56
C GLY A 166 2.09 8.62 -12.75
N LYS A 167 2.48 9.89 -12.65
CA LYS A 167 2.52 10.84 -13.78
C LYS A 167 3.94 10.93 -14.32
N HIS A 168 4.20 10.16 -15.36
CA HIS A 168 5.49 10.12 -16.03
C HIS A 168 5.58 11.25 -17.07
N TYR A 169 6.67 12.02 -17.02
CA TYR A 169 7.04 12.95 -18.08
C TYR A 169 8.26 12.37 -18.78
N GLU A 170 8.17 12.16 -20.09
CA GLU A 170 9.30 11.73 -20.90
C GLU A 170 10.19 12.94 -21.20
N ASP A 171 11.50 12.75 -21.15
CA ASP A 171 12.45 13.74 -21.67
C ASP A 171 12.20 13.90 -23.17
N HIS A 172 11.65 15.04 -23.57
CA HIS A 172 11.65 15.42 -24.99
C HIS A 172 13.08 15.76 -25.39
N VAL A 173 13.75 14.81 -26.03
CA VAL A 173 15.00 15.05 -26.74
C VAL A 173 14.70 16.01 -27.89
N LEU A 174 15.19 17.25 -27.78
CA LEU A 174 15.18 18.26 -28.85
C LEU A 174 16.15 17.89 -29.98
#